data_AF-A0AAX3MX71-F1
#
_entry.id   AF-A0AAX3MX71-F1
#
_cell.length_a   1.000
_cell.length_b   1.000
_cell.length_c   1.000
_cell.angle_alpha   90.00
_cell.angle_beta   90.00
_cell.angle_gamma   90.00
#
_symmetry.space_group_name_H-M   'P 1'
#
loop_
_entity.id
_entity.type
_entity.pdbx_description
1 polymer ?
#
loop_
_entity_poly.entity_id
_entity_poly.type
_entity_poly.pdbx_seq_one_letter_code
_entity_poly.pdbx_strand_id
1 'polypeptide(L)'
;MTILMLGAGVINPAVIEGASVKLNAKLQNDQIYINSKDLIKALGGTGQYDTKTGTFIYTAKDDIPEVVEAVSPSVVGIIGRPDAGEEGASSDRYNLTHGTGVIIKSNGWIVTNAHVIEGLSNAVVVTSDGKSYKITDSYSDRASDLALIKINAKSLKPAKLASSSSNMRVGETVIAIGTPVSFSLRNSATVGVVSGLNRGVNASYRLIQSDTAINPGNSGGPLVNLKGEVIGINTMKYAAVGVENTGFSIPAETMHYVINHYFKYGEVKRASLGLTLEESWSAIVGLPTDDPLTVTSVDTNEADKAKIQEGDVLYSIDGVRVTSVVDINELLKKYLPGQRVKLLMQSDGDIVTRYLVLTQGENTVFSVEDEAWDEVEQ
;
A
#
# COMPACT_ATOMS: atom_id res chain seq x y z
N MET A 1 -0.55 49.13 18.34
CA MET A 1 -1.44 48.14 18.99
C MET A 1 -2.64 47.99 18.06
N THR A 2 -2.55 47.07 17.10
CA THR A 2 -3.54 46.96 16.02
C THR A 2 -4.69 46.08 16.47
N ILE A 3 -5.88 46.67 16.45
CA ILE A 3 -7.14 46.15 16.98
C ILE A 3 -7.78 45.29 15.88
N LEU A 4 -8.29 44.11 16.22
CA LEU A 4 -8.88 43.19 15.25
C LEU A 4 -10.22 42.66 15.76
N MET A 5 -11.34 43.22 15.31
CA MET A 5 -12.66 42.62 15.52
C MET A 5 -12.89 41.51 14.49
N LEU A 6 -13.16 40.29 14.95
CA LEU A 6 -13.68 39.22 14.10
C LEU A 6 -15.20 39.39 13.99
N GLY A 7 -15.64 40.01 12.91
CA GLY A 7 -17.03 39.91 12.46
C GLY A 7 -17.28 38.52 11.88
N ALA A 8 -18.39 37.89 12.29
CA ALA A 8 -18.81 36.58 11.81
C ALA A 8 -19.13 36.61 10.30
N GLY A 9 -18.13 36.37 9.47
CA GLY A 9 -18.28 36.03 8.06
C GLY A 9 -18.30 34.51 7.90
N VAL A 10 -19.23 34.02 7.09
CA VAL A 10 -19.43 32.59 6.79
C VAL A 10 -18.11 31.99 6.31
N ILE A 11 -17.51 31.16 7.17
CA ILE A 11 -16.32 30.37 6.85
C ILE A 11 -16.79 29.26 5.93
N ASN A 12 -16.18 29.16 4.75
CA ASN A 12 -16.33 28.00 3.88
C ASN A 12 -15.77 26.78 4.65
N PRO A 13 -16.54 25.69 4.89
CA PRO A 13 -16.11 24.61 5.77
C PRO A 13 -15.16 23.67 5.03
N ALA A 14 -13.93 24.12 4.84
CA ALA A 14 -12.81 23.25 4.58
C ALA A 14 -11.66 23.84 5.38
N VAL A 15 -11.10 23.02 6.28
CA VAL A 15 -9.90 23.22 7.11
C VAL A 15 -10.22 23.01 8.59
N ILE A 16 -9.41 22.12 9.18
CA ILE A 16 -9.44 21.52 10.51
C ILE A 16 -10.41 20.34 10.67
N GLU A 17 -10.08 19.19 10.06
CA GLU A 17 -10.62 17.92 10.54
C GLU A 17 -10.15 17.65 11.99
N GLY A 18 -11.08 17.67 12.95
CA GLY A 18 -10.97 17.01 14.25
C GLY A 18 -9.94 17.52 15.27
N ALA A 19 -9.02 18.42 14.91
CA ALA A 19 -8.00 18.95 15.82
C ALA A 19 -8.51 20.18 16.58
N SER A 20 -8.48 20.13 17.92
CA SER A 20 -8.78 21.31 18.76
C SER A 20 -7.49 22.07 19.09
N VAL A 21 -7.51 23.38 18.86
CA VAL A 21 -6.35 24.24 19.07
C VAL A 21 -6.64 25.25 20.18
N LYS A 22 -5.78 25.26 21.22
CA LYS A 22 -5.87 26.23 22.31
C LYS A 22 -5.17 27.52 21.90
N LEU A 23 -5.93 28.61 21.85
CA LEU A 23 -5.45 29.94 21.52
C LEU A 23 -5.63 30.88 22.69
N ASN A 24 -4.65 31.75 22.92
CA ASN A 24 -4.80 32.82 23.89
C ASN A 24 -5.81 33.84 23.36
N ALA A 25 -6.78 34.20 24.19
CA ALA A 25 -7.81 35.14 23.83
C ALA A 25 -7.96 36.24 24.90
N LYS A 26 -8.45 37.41 24.48
CA LYS A 26 -8.83 38.52 25.35
C LYS A 26 -10.33 38.77 25.23
N LEU A 27 -11.00 38.95 26.36
CA LEU A 27 -12.38 39.38 26.40
C LEU A 27 -12.41 40.92 26.46
N GLN A 28 -13.11 41.55 25.53
CA GLN A 28 -13.30 43.01 25.52
C GLN A 28 -14.68 43.33 24.94
N ASN A 29 -15.47 44.17 25.61
CA ASN A 29 -16.83 44.53 25.17
C ASN A 29 -17.68 43.30 24.80
N ASP A 30 -17.65 42.26 25.65
CA ASP A 30 -18.33 40.97 25.45
C ASP A 30 -17.98 40.21 24.16
N GLN A 31 -16.85 40.54 23.54
CA GLN A 31 -16.32 39.85 22.37
C GLN A 31 -14.97 39.20 22.69
N ILE A 32 -14.73 38.02 22.10
CA ILE A 32 -13.49 37.26 22.24
C ILE A 32 -12.54 37.65 21.10
N TYR A 33 -11.33 38.06 21.46
CA TYR A 33 -10.29 38.51 20.55
C TYR A 33 -9.11 37.55 20.60
N ILE A 34 -8.70 37.04 19.45
CA ILE A 34 -7.54 36.16 19.32
C ILE A 34 -6.43 36.90 18.55
N ASN A 35 -5.18 36.72 18.96
CA ASN A 35 -4.05 37.27 18.23
C ASN A 35 -3.87 36.53 16.90
N SER A 36 -3.88 37.27 15.79
CA SER A 36 -3.74 36.68 14.45
C SER A 36 -2.42 35.95 14.21
N LYS A 37 -1.32 36.35 14.87
CA LYS A 37 -0.05 35.62 14.82
C LYS A 37 -0.12 34.29 15.56
N ASP A 38 -0.83 34.25 16.68
CA ASP A 38 -1.02 33.01 17.44
C ASP A 38 -1.93 32.05 16.65
N LEU A 39 -2.95 32.58 15.96
CA LEU A 39 -3.79 31.83 15.02
C LEU A 39 -2.95 31.21 13.89
N ILE A 40 -2.17 32.01 13.15
CA ILE A 40 -1.31 31.50 12.05
C ILE A 40 -0.29 30.49 12.58
N LYS A 41 0.32 30.75 13.74
CA LYS A 41 1.31 29.84 14.33
C LYS A 41 0.69 28.49 14.69
N ALA A 42 -0.57 28.48 15.13
CA ALA A 42 -1.21 27.27 15.61
C ALA A 42 -1.93 26.48 14.50
N LEU A 43 -2.47 27.18 13.49
CA LEU A 43 -3.19 26.56 12.37
C LEU A 43 -2.34 26.42 11.10
N GLY A 44 -1.14 27.01 11.07
CA GLY A 44 -0.38 27.19 9.84
C GLY A 44 -1.02 28.23 8.91
N GLY A 45 -0.58 28.26 7.65
CA GLY A 45 -1.13 29.12 6.62
C GLY A 45 -0.55 30.54 6.64
N THR A 46 -1.29 31.49 6.07
CA THR A 46 -0.91 32.89 6.02
C THR A 46 -2.06 33.79 6.46
N GLY A 47 -1.75 35.04 6.78
CA GLY A 47 -2.78 36.01 7.14
C GLY A 47 -2.41 37.41 6.69
N GLN A 48 -3.39 38.09 6.11
CA GLN A 48 -3.25 39.44 5.60
C GLN A 48 -4.31 40.34 6.22
N TYR A 49 -3.88 41.46 6.79
CA TYR A 49 -4.79 42.50 7.26
C TYR A 49 -4.98 43.55 6.18
N ASP A 50 -6.23 43.75 5.73
CA ASP A 50 -6.59 44.82 4.83
C ASP A 50 -6.99 46.06 5.64
N THR A 51 -6.12 47.08 5.63
CA THR A 51 -6.34 48.33 6.35
C THR A 51 -7.48 49.17 5.79
N LYS A 52 -7.91 48.95 4.54
CA LYS A 52 -8.99 49.71 3.90
C LYS A 52 -10.36 49.21 4.35
N THR A 53 -10.50 47.89 4.47
CA THR A 53 -11.76 47.24 4.87
C THR A 53 -11.81 46.92 6.36
N GLY A 54 -10.66 46.97 7.06
CA GLY A 54 -10.55 46.57 8.46
C GLY A 54 -10.68 45.07 8.68
N THR A 55 -10.46 44.26 7.63
CA THR A 55 -10.66 42.80 7.67
C THR A 55 -9.33 42.06 7.73
N PHE A 56 -9.33 40.91 8.41
CA PHE A 56 -8.21 39.97 8.40
C PHE A 56 -8.60 38.75 7.58
N ILE A 57 -7.83 38.48 6.55
CA ILE A 57 -8.00 37.34 5.66
C ILE A 57 -7.01 36.29 6.13
N TYR A 58 -7.52 35.19 6.66
CA TYR A 58 -6.75 33.98 6.91
C TYR A 58 -6.80 33.08 5.69
N THR A 59 -5.65 32.61 5.23
CA THR A 59 -5.54 31.59 4.18
C THR A 59 -4.92 30.36 4.79
N ALA A 60 -5.68 29.27 4.80
CA ALA A 60 -5.23 27.99 5.32
C ALA A 60 -3.98 27.48 4.58
N LYS A 61 -3.18 26.66 5.27
CA LYS A 61 -2.07 25.96 4.65
C LYS A 61 -2.63 24.90 3.69
N ASP A 62 -2.15 24.89 2.47
CA ASP A 62 -2.33 23.77 1.55
C ASP A 62 -1.10 22.87 1.66
N ASP A 63 -1.23 21.76 2.41
CA ASP A 63 -0.14 20.84 2.67
C ASP A 63 0.18 19.94 1.46
N ILE A 64 -0.76 19.79 0.51
CA ILE A 64 -0.64 18.83 -0.59
C ILE A 64 0.54 19.18 -1.52
N PRO A 65 0.68 20.43 -2.04
CA PRO A 65 1.81 20.80 -2.88
C PRO A 65 3.16 20.59 -2.19
N GLU A 66 3.28 20.92 -0.91
CA GLU A 66 4.52 20.73 -0.14
C GLU A 66 4.86 19.25 0.02
N VAL A 67 3.87 18.39 0.28
CA VAL A 67 4.06 16.95 0.37
C VAL A 67 4.49 16.38 -0.98
N VAL A 68 3.82 16.77 -2.07
CA VAL A 68 4.18 16.33 -3.43
C VAL A 68 5.59 16.78 -3.80
N GLU A 69 5.96 18.04 -3.54
CA GLU A 69 7.31 18.56 -3.79
C GLU A 69 8.37 17.81 -2.96
N ALA A 70 8.06 17.52 -1.69
CA ALA A 70 8.96 16.78 -0.82
C ALA A 70 9.17 15.33 -1.28
N VAL A 71 8.14 14.66 -1.79
CA VAL A 71 8.18 13.22 -2.10
C VAL A 71 8.61 12.95 -3.53
N SER A 72 8.23 13.79 -4.49
CA SER A 72 8.48 13.61 -5.93
C SER A 72 9.93 13.23 -6.31
N PRO A 73 10.99 13.80 -5.68
CA PRO A 73 12.36 13.39 -6.00
C PRO A 73 12.72 11.96 -5.62
N SER A 74 11.87 11.29 -4.83
CA SER A 74 12.01 9.89 -4.43
C SER A 74 11.23 8.94 -5.35
N VAL A 75 10.47 9.48 -6.30
CA VAL A 75 9.63 8.72 -7.24
C VAL A 75 10.32 8.68 -8.60
N VAL A 76 10.35 7.50 -9.22
CA VAL A 76 11.01 7.27 -10.50
C VAL A 76 10.05 6.60 -11.48
N GLY A 77 10.23 6.87 -12.77
CA GLY A 77 9.60 6.08 -13.82
C GLY A 77 10.45 4.87 -14.18
N ILE A 78 9.81 3.75 -14.48
CA ILE A 78 10.45 2.53 -15.00
C ILE A 78 9.86 2.29 -16.38
N ILE A 79 10.71 2.06 -17.40
CA ILE A 79 10.24 1.80 -18.76
C ILE A 79 11.13 0.75 -19.43
N GLY A 80 10.51 -0.17 -20.16
CA GLY A 80 11.19 -1.26 -20.86
C GLY A 80 10.35 -1.81 -21.99
N ARG A 81 10.88 -2.82 -22.68
CA ARG A 81 10.14 -3.56 -23.70
C ARG A 81 9.63 -4.87 -23.11
N PRO A 82 8.35 -5.23 -23.31
CA PRO A 82 7.89 -6.57 -23.01
C PRO A 82 8.73 -7.62 -23.76
N ASP A 83 8.93 -8.79 -23.15
CA ASP A 83 9.55 -9.93 -23.79
C ASP A 83 8.69 -10.43 -24.96
N ALA A 84 9.33 -10.96 -26.00
CA ALA A 84 8.65 -11.42 -27.21
C ALA A 84 7.85 -12.71 -26.90
N GLY A 85 6.61 -12.55 -26.44
CA GLY A 85 5.72 -13.64 -26.05
C GLY A 85 4.36 -13.17 -25.50
N GLU A 86 4.27 -11.94 -25.00
CA GLU A 86 2.99 -11.32 -24.61
C GLU A 86 2.41 -10.56 -25.82
N GLU A 87 1.62 -11.26 -26.63
CA GLU A 87 0.83 -10.67 -27.72
C GLU A 87 -0.37 -9.90 -27.16
N GLY A 88 -0.13 -8.67 -26.69
CA GLY A 88 -1.14 -7.67 -26.35
C GLY A 88 -0.88 -6.37 -27.12
N ALA A 89 -1.89 -5.86 -27.81
CA ALA A 89 -1.77 -4.94 -28.95
C ALA A 89 -1.14 -3.57 -28.65
N SER A 90 -0.05 -3.25 -29.36
CA SER A 90 0.20 -1.87 -29.82
C SER A 90 0.97 -1.87 -31.13
N SER A 91 0.48 -1.10 -32.11
CA SER A 91 1.17 -0.82 -33.38
C SER A 91 2.31 0.21 -33.23
N ASP A 92 2.70 0.53 -31.99
CA ASP A 92 3.82 1.41 -31.72
C ASP A 92 5.15 0.76 -32.11
N ARG A 93 5.94 1.49 -32.90
CA ARG A 93 7.26 1.07 -33.42
C ARG A 93 8.28 0.67 -32.34
N TYR A 94 7.97 0.87 -31.07
CA TYR A 94 8.88 0.61 -29.94
C TYR A 94 8.37 -0.40 -28.91
N ASN A 95 7.07 -0.75 -28.93
CA ASN A 95 6.37 -1.62 -27.96
C ASN A 95 6.92 -1.48 -26.52
N LEU A 96 6.64 -0.36 -25.85
CA LEU A 96 7.16 -0.05 -24.52
C LEU A 96 6.05 -0.13 -23.48
N THR A 97 6.35 -0.70 -22.33
CA THR A 97 5.52 -0.64 -21.13
C THR A 97 6.27 0.05 -20.00
N HIS A 98 5.54 0.60 -19.04
CA HIS A 98 6.09 1.42 -17.99
C HIS A 98 5.34 1.26 -16.67
N GLY A 99 6.05 1.57 -15.60
CA GLY A 99 5.51 1.69 -14.25
C GLY A 99 6.26 2.76 -13.47
N THR A 100 6.09 2.72 -12.16
CA THR A 100 6.70 3.66 -11.22
C THR A 100 7.50 2.88 -10.18
N GLY A 101 8.51 3.51 -9.57
CA GLY A 101 9.20 2.98 -8.41
C GLY A 101 9.43 4.04 -7.35
N VAL A 102 9.78 3.59 -6.14
CA VAL A 102 10.10 4.43 -4.98
C VAL A 102 11.53 4.18 -4.53
N ILE A 103 12.36 5.22 -4.52
CA ILE A 103 13.73 5.16 -4.02
C ILE A 103 13.70 4.96 -2.49
N ILE A 104 14.31 3.87 -2.01
CA ILE A 104 14.37 3.54 -0.57
C ILE A 104 15.77 3.70 0.03
N LYS A 105 16.83 3.78 -0.80
CA LYS A 105 18.19 4.11 -0.35
C LYS A 105 18.89 5.04 -1.33
N SER A 106 19.71 5.95 -0.81
CA SER A 106 20.37 7.01 -1.58
C SER A 106 21.41 6.50 -2.59
N ASN A 107 21.81 5.22 -2.47
CA ASN A 107 22.69 4.51 -3.38
C ASN A 107 21.94 3.70 -4.46
N GLY A 108 20.65 3.99 -4.70
CA GLY A 108 19.92 3.46 -5.85
C GLY A 108 19.12 2.18 -5.64
N TRP A 109 18.75 1.85 -4.40
CA TRP A 109 17.75 0.81 -4.16
C TRP A 109 16.35 1.40 -4.30
N ILE A 110 15.51 0.73 -5.08
CA ILE A 110 14.15 1.16 -5.43
C ILE A 110 13.20 -0.02 -5.22
N VAL A 111 12.07 0.23 -4.57
CA VAL A 111 10.94 -0.72 -4.52
C VAL A 111 9.94 -0.38 -5.64
N THR A 112 9.35 -1.41 -6.24
CA THR A 112 8.32 -1.35 -7.28
C THR A 112 7.43 -2.58 -7.16
N ASN A 113 6.43 -2.74 -8.03
CA ASN A 113 5.73 -4.01 -8.14
C ASN A 113 6.51 -5.06 -8.93
N ALA A 114 6.23 -6.33 -8.64
CA ALA A 114 6.83 -7.46 -9.36
C ALA A 114 6.38 -7.46 -10.83
N HIS A 115 5.09 -7.30 -11.10
CA HIS A 115 4.57 -7.25 -12.48
C HIS A 115 5.13 -6.09 -13.32
N VAL A 116 5.60 -5.00 -12.69
CA VAL A 116 6.20 -3.86 -13.42
C VAL A 116 7.55 -4.21 -14.03
N ILE A 117 8.30 -5.17 -13.47
CA ILE A 117 9.64 -5.52 -13.94
C ILE A 117 9.76 -6.93 -14.52
N GLU A 118 8.80 -7.80 -14.21
CA GLU A 118 8.70 -9.10 -14.84
C GLU A 118 8.35 -8.95 -16.32
N GLY A 119 8.96 -9.77 -17.18
CA GLY A 119 8.77 -9.67 -18.63
C GLY A 119 9.37 -8.42 -19.28
N LEU A 120 10.11 -7.56 -18.56
CA LEU A 120 10.75 -6.38 -19.16
C LEU A 120 12.20 -6.62 -19.59
N SER A 121 12.42 -6.58 -20.89
CA SER A 121 13.76 -6.48 -21.47
C SER A 121 14.25 -5.03 -21.53
N ASN A 122 15.54 -4.85 -21.25
CA ASN A 122 16.24 -3.56 -21.34
C ASN A 122 15.60 -2.42 -20.53
N ALA A 123 14.96 -2.75 -19.40
CA ALA A 123 14.33 -1.76 -18.54
C ALA A 123 15.33 -0.73 -18.02
N VAL A 124 14.89 0.54 -18.03
CA VAL A 124 15.63 1.67 -17.47
C VAL A 124 14.78 2.39 -16.43
N VAL A 125 15.44 2.91 -15.41
CA VAL A 125 14.87 3.81 -14.42
C VAL A 125 15.15 5.24 -14.83
N VAL A 126 14.14 6.10 -14.79
CA VAL A 126 14.25 7.54 -15.04
C VAL A 126 13.88 8.29 -13.77
N THR A 127 14.85 9.02 -13.22
CA THR A 127 14.67 9.84 -12.02
C THR A 127 13.87 11.11 -12.33
N SER A 128 13.33 11.75 -11.29
CA SER A 128 12.53 12.97 -11.42
C SER A 128 13.25 14.13 -12.13
N ASP A 129 14.58 14.17 -12.08
CA ASP A 129 15.44 15.13 -12.78
C ASP A 129 15.78 14.71 -14.22
N GLY A 130 15.19 13.62 -14.71
CA GLY A 130 15.31 13.14 -16.09
C GLY A 130 16.53 12.27 -16.38
N LYS A 131 17.36 11.92 -15.38
CA LYS A 131 18.50 11.01 -15.60
C LYS A 131 18.01 9.57 -15.74
N SER A 132 18.64 8.84 -16.67
CA SER A 132 18.32 7.43 -16.93
C SER A 132 19.43 6.51 -16.43
N TYR A 133 19.03 5.39 -15.82
CA TYR A 133 19.91 4.37 -15.28
C TYR A 133 19.45 2.97 -15.68
N LYS A 134 20.40 2.10 -16.03
CA LYS A 134 20.10 0.67 -16.19
C LYS A 134 19.91 0.01 -14.83
N ILE A 135 18.98 -0.93 -14.77
CA ILE A 135 18.83 -1.85 -13.63
C ILE A 135 20.02 -2.81 -13.64
N THR A 136 20.69 -2.96 -12.49
CA THR A 136 21.85 -3.84 -12.30
C THR A 136 21.47 -5.14 -11.63
N ASP A 137 20.51 -5.08 -10.71
CA ASP A 137 20.02 -6.21 -9.94
C ASP A 137 18.51 -6.05 -9.74
N SER A 138 17.79 -7.16 -9.73
CA SER A 138 16.37 -7.22 -9.43
C SER A 138 16.05 -8.46 -8.60
N TYR A 139 15.10 -8.31 -7.68
CA TYR A 139 14.57 -9.38 -6.84
C TYR A 139 13.06 -9.21 -6.80
N SER A 140 12.30 -10.24 -7.21
CA SER A 140 10.83 -10.21 -7.28
C SER A 140 10.20 -11.23 -6.35
N ASP A 141 9.07 -10.87 -5.76
CA ASP A 141 8.23 -11.73 -4.93
C ASP A 141 6.78 -11.59 -5.41
N ARG A 142 6.40 -12.46 -6.35
CA ARG A 142 5.09 -12.47 -7.01
C ARG A 142 3.94 -12.51 -6.00
N ALA A 143 4.07 -13.32 -4.95
CA ALA A 143 3.03 -13.46 -3.94
C ALA A 143 2.64 -12.14 -3.25
N SER A 144 3.59 -11.22 -3.03
CA SER A 144 3.27 -9.87 -2.51
C SER A 144 3.15 -8.81 -3.59
N ASP A 145 3.41 -9.18 -4.85
CA ASP A 145 3.58 -8.26 -5.98
C ASP A 145 4.59 -7.14 -5.68
N LEU A 146 5.68 -7.43 -4.97
CA LEU A 146 6.76 -6.48 -4.71
C LEU A 146 8.05 -6.93 -5.37
N ALA A 147 8.79 -5.97 -5.89
CA ALA A 147 10.15 -6.13 -6.38
C ALA A 147 11.09 -5.06 -5.81
N LEU A 148 12.33 -5.47 -5.61
CA LEU A 148 13.44 -4.60 -5.23
C LEU A 148 14.43 -4.56 -6.39
N ILE A 149 14.68 -3.38 -6.93
CA ILE A 149 15.64 -3.17 -8.02
C ILE A 149 16.80 -2.28 -7.57
N LYS A 150 17.93 -2.45 -8.23
CA LYS A 150 19.16 -1.68 -7.99
C LYS A 150 19.58 -0.94 -9.25
N ILE A 151 19.97 0.33 -9.08
CA ILE A 151 20.62 1.14 -10.13
C ILE A 151 21.95 1.71 -9.66
N ASN A 152 22.84 2.01 -10.59
CA ASN A 152 24.14 2.65 -10.31
C ASN A 152 24.02 4.17 -10.21
N ALA A 153 23.38 4.65 -9.14
CA ALA A 153 23.23 6.05 -8.80
C ALA A 153 23.70 6.34 -7.36
N LYS A 154 24.07 7.59 -7.09
CA LYS A 154 24.47 8.07 -5.75
C LYS A 154 23.75 9.37 -5.45
N SER A 155 23.62 9.69 -4.16
CA SER A 155 23.02 10.93 -3.68
C SER A 155 21.56 11.12 -4.11
N LEU A 156 20.84 10.02 -4.30
CA LEU A 156 19.40 10.06 -4.51
C LEU A 156 18.68 10.42 -3.20
N LYS A 157 17.51 11.05 -3.30
CA LYS A 157 16.62 11.32 -2.16
C LYS A 157 15.76 10.09 -1.88
N PRO A 158 15.93 9.38 -0.76
CA PRO A 158 15.04 8.29 -0.40
C PRO A 158 13.71 8.81 0.13
N ALA A 159 12.64 8.09 -0.17
CA ALA A 159 11.34 8.34 0.45
C ALA A 159 11.38 8.02 1.93
N LYS A 160 10.60 8.75 2.73
CA LYS A 160 10.35 8.39 4.12
C LYS A 160 9.27 7.31 4.13
N LEU A 161 9.59 6.10 4.57
CA LEU A 161 8.61 5.02 4.69
C LEU A 161 7.91 5.13 6.05
N ALA A 162 6.58 5.01 6.08
CA ALA A 162 5.85 4.87 7.32
C ALA A 162 6.27 3.56 8.01
N SER A 163 6.32 3.54 9.35
CA SER A 163 6.63 2.30 10.08
C SER A 163 5.49 1.29 9.99
N SER A 164 4.25 1.77 9.82
CA SER A 164 3.03 0.98 9.80
C SER A 164 1.88 1.84 9.25
N SER A 165 0.96 1.21 8.53
CA SER A 165 -0.32 1.78 8.10
C SER A 165 -1.48 1.44 9.06
N SER A 166 -1.25 0.62 10.09
CA SER A 166 -2.28 0.16 11.05
C SER A 166 -3.05 1.25 11.79
N ASN A 167 -2.45 2.44 11.98
CA ASN A 167 -3.10 3.56 12.66
C ASN A 167 -3.86 4.50 11.72
N MET A 168 -3.87 4.19 10.43
CA MET A 168 -4.63 4.96 9.46
C MET A 168 -6.13 4.82 9.72
N ARG A 169 -6.89 5.83 9.34
CA ARG A 169 -8.35 5.81 9.41
C ARG A 169 -8.92 5.95 8.00
N VAL A 170 -10.03 5.26 7.77
CA VAL A 170 -10.87 5.52 6.60
C VAL A 170 -11.26 7.00 6.60
N GLY A 171 -11.14 7.65 5.45
CA GLY A 171 -11.33 9.09 5.27
C GLY A 171 -10.06 9.93 5.37
N GLU A 172 -8.93 9.41 5.86
CA GLU A 172 -7.68 10.18 5.87
C GLU A 172 -7.21 10.49 4.44
N THR A 173 -6.81 11.74 4.18
CA THR A 173 -6.28 12.16 2.89
C THR A 173 -4.98 11.45 2.55
N VAL A 174 -4.92 10.95 1.32
CA VAL A 174 -3.75 10.28 0.74
C VAL A 174 -3.47 10.79 -0.66
N ILE A 175 -2.20 10.69 -1.04
CA ILE A 175 -1.70 11.16 -2.33
C ILE A 175 -1.01 9.99 -3.01
N ALA A 176 -1.44 9.64 -4.21
CA ALA A 176 -0.71 8.71 -5.08
C ALA A 176 0.17 9.51 -6.04
N ILE A 177 1.42 9.09 -6.21
CA ILE A 177 2.34 9.71 -7.17
C ILE A 177 2.83 8.63 -8.14
N GLY A 178 2.84 8.91 -9.44
CA GLY A 178 3.26 7.91 -10.41
C GLY A 178 3.41 8.42 -11.83
N THR A 179 3.46 7.47 -12.76
CA THR A 179 3.61 7.70 -14.19
C THR A 179 2.39 7.14 -14.92
N PRO A 180 1.22 7.79 -14.83
CA PRO A 180 -0.02 7.24 -15.37
C PRO A 180 -0.05 7.35 -16.89
N VAL A 181 -0.63 6.35 -17.56
CA VAL A 181 -1.07 6.33 -18.98
C VAL A 181 0.06 6.46 -20.01
N SER A 182 0.90 7.48 -19.90
CA SER A 182 2.04 7.74 -20.76
C SER A 182 3.26 8.02 -19.91
N PHE A 183 4.40 7.51 -20.36
CA PHE A 183 5.69 7.84 -19.76
C PHE A 183 6.01 9.35 -19.81
N SER A 184 5.33 10.15 -20.63
CA SER A 184 5.49 11.62 -20.60
C SER A 184 4.87 12.28 -19.35
N LEU A 185 3.98 11.59 -18.65
CA LEU A 185 3.26 12.04 -17.46
C LEU A 185 3.93 11.61 -16.15
N ARG A 186 5.23 11.29 -16.18
CA ARG A 186 6.01 10.93 -14.97
C ARG A 186 5.81 11.93 -13.85
N ASN A 187 5.75 11.41 -12.62
CA ASN A 187 5.58 12.17 -11.38
C ASN A 187 4.26 12.94 -11.31
N SER A 188 3.20 12.44 -11.94
CA SER A 188 1.84 12.95 -11.73
C SER A 188 1.34 12.58 -10.33
N ALA A 189 0.67 13.52 -9.66
CA ALA A 189 0.08 13.32 -8.34
C ALA A 189 -1.45 13.32 -8.41
N THR A 190 -2.10 12.40 -7.71
CA THR A 190 -3.56 12.33 -7.55
C THR A 190 -3.89 12.26 -6.06
N VAL A 191 -4.93 12.97 -5.66
CA VAL A 191 -5.35 13.08 -4.24
C VAL A 191 -6.67 12.35 -4.07
N GLY A 192 -6.80 11.67 -2.94
CA GLY A 192 -8.01 10.98 -2.53
C GLY A 192 -7.98 10.75 -1.03
N VAL A 193 -8.74 9.77 -0.57
CA VAL A 193 -8.80 9.30 0.81
C VAL A 193 -8.55 7.80 0.89
N VAL A 194 -8.28 7.34 2.10
CA VAL A 194 -8.38 5.93 2.44
C VAL A 194 -9.85 5.53 2.39
N SER A 195 -10.25 4.77 1.37
CA SER A 195 -11.62 4.25 1.24
C SER A 195 -11.84 3.00 2.08
N GLY A 196 -10.77 2.25 2.34
CA GLY A 196 -10.84 1.00 3.08
C GLY A 196 -9.47 0.51 3.53
N LEU A 197 -9.47 -0.28 4.60
CA LEU A 197 -8.28 -0.95 5.12
C LEU A 197 -8.55 -2.44 5.19
N ASN A 198 -7.48 -3.23 5.24
CA ASN A 198 -7.54 -4.68 5.44
C ASN A 198 -8.33 -5.43 4.35
N ARG A 199 -8.15 -5.06 3.07
CA ARG A 199 -8.84 -5.69 1.95
C ARG A 199 -8.09 -6.94 1.49
N GLY A 200 -8.71 -8.12 1.57
CA GLY A 200 -8.20 -9.39 1.03
C GLY A 200 -8.70 -9.66 -0.39
N VAL A 201 -8.65 -8.65 -1.26
CA VAL A 201 -9.19 -8.72 -2.62
C VAL A 201 -8.25 -9.54 -3.50
N ASN A 202 -8.53 -10.84 -3.68
CA ASN A 202 -7.78 -11.78 -4.53
C ASN A 202 -6.25 -11.62 -4.45
N ALA A 203 -5.75 -11.34 -3.25
CA ALA A 203 -4.35 -11.02 -2.99
C ALA A 203 -3.87 -11.87 -1.83
N SER A 204 -2.60 -12.27 -1.85
CA SER A 204 -2.03 -13.07 -0.78
C SER A 204 -1.98 -12.34 0.57
N TYR A 205 -2.05 -11.00 0.55
CA TYR A 205 -1.94 -10.14 1.73
C TYR A 205 -3.02 -9.06 1.72
N ARG A 206 -3.23 -8.45 2.89
CA ARG A 206 -4.18 -7.34 3.02
C ARG A 206 -3.69 -6.09 2.30
N LEU A 207 -4.61 -5.38 1.67
CA LEU A 207 -4.36 -4.15 0.92
C LEU A 207 -5.05 -2.94 1.57
N ILE A 208 -4.51 -1.75 1.28
CA ILE A 208 -5.16 -0.46 1.50
C ILE A 208 -5.96 -0.13 0.25
N GLN A 209 -7.20 0.31 0.41
CA GLN A 209 -8.05 0.80 -0.67
C GLN A 209 -8.10 2.33 -0.62
N SER A 210 -7.95 2.97 -1.78
CA SER A 210 -8.10 4.43 -1.93
C SER A 210 -8.91 4.78 -3.17
N ASP A 211 -9.49 5.98 -3.15
CA ASP A 211 -10.19 6.60 -4.29
C ASP A 211 -9.30 7.56 -5.08
N THR A 212 -7.99 7.55 -4.82
CA THR A 212 -7.01 8.19 -5.69
C THR A 212 -7.15 7.65 -7.12
N ALA A 213 -6.99 8.52 -8.11
CA ALA A 213 -6.95 8.09 -9.50
C ALA A 213 -5.68 7.26 -9.74
N ILE A 214 -5.83 5.93 -9.67
CA ILE A 214 -4.82 4.93 -10.01
C ILE A 214 -5.14 4.43 -11.42
N ASN A 215 -4.25 4.72 -12.36
CA ASN A 215 -4.33 4.27 -13.75
C ASN A 215 -3.11 3.40 -14.08
N PRO A 216 -3.14 2.60 -15.16
CA PRO A 216 -1.95 1.89 -15.64
C PRO A 216 -0.73 2.80 -15.67
N GLY A 217 0.41 2.31 -15.17
CA GLY A 217 1.65 3.07 -15.00
C GLY A 217 1.86 3.72 -13.62
N ASN A 218 0.81 3.85 -12.78
CA ASN A 218 0.98 4.23 -11.36
C ASN A 218 1.48 3.06 -10.50
N SER A 219 1.35 1.82 -10.97
CA SER A 219 1.85 0.62 -10.29
C SER A 219 3.33 0.77 -9.94
N GLY A 220 3.66 0.43 -8.70
CA GLY A 220 4.98 0.54 -8.08
C GLY A 220 5.27 1.92 -7.48
N GLY A 221 4.40 2.91 -7.73
CA GLY A 221 4.47 4.25 -7.13
C GLY A 221 3.96 4.30 -5.69
N PRO A 222 4.29 5.35 -4.92
CA PRO A 222 3.88 5.43 -3.53
C PRO A 222 2.43 5.90 -3.38
N LEU A 223 1.75 5.35 -2.38
CA LEU A 223 0.64 5.99 -1.67
C LEU A 223 1.19 6.68 -0.43
N VAL A 224 0.86 7.96 -0.24
CA VAL A 224 1.53 8.85 0.72
C VAL A 224 0.51 9.56 1.61
N ASN A 225 0.80 9.67 2.91
CA ASN A 225 0.00 10.46 3.84
C ASN A 225 0.40 11.96 3.85
N LEU A 226 -0.37 12.82 4.52
CA LEU A 226 -0.04 14.27 4.63
C LEU A 226 1.25 14.57 5.41
N LYS A 227 1.91 13.57 6.02
CA LYS A 227 3.25 13.73 6.63
C LYS A 227 4.38 13.48 5.63
N GLY A 228 4.07 13.18 4.36
CA GLY A 228 5.05 12.80 3.35
C GLY A 228 5.65 11.41 3.57
N GLU A 229 4.95 10.53 4.27
CA GLU A 229 5.37 9.15 4.51
C GLU A 229 4.68 8.22 3.52
N VAL A 230 5.46 7.32 2.90
CA VAL A 230 4.94 6.25 2.06
C VAL A 230 4.28 5.21 2.96
N ILE A 231 2.96 5.10 2.85
CA ILE A 231 2.11 4.20 3.61
C ILE A 231 1.77 2.91 2.85
N GLY A 232 1.99 2.90 1.53
CA GLY A 232 1.88 1.73 0.70
C GLY A 232 2.43 1.93 -0.71
N ILE A 233 2.46 0.86 -1.49
CA ILE A 233 2.86 0.85 -2.90
C ILE A 233 1.62 0.55 -3.74
N ASN A 234 1.24 1.46 -4.63
CA ASN A 234 0.11 1.26 -5.54
C ASN A 234 0.38 0.03 -6.40
N THR A 235 -0.57 -0.91 -6.50
CA THR A 235 -0.37 -2.19 -7.20
C THR A 235 -1.41 -2.41 -8.29
N MET A 236 -2.68 -2.48 -7.91
CA MET A 236 -3.77 -2.87 -8.77
C MET A 236 -4.95 -1.92 -8.60
N LYS A 237 -5.87 -1.97 -9.56
CA LYS A 237 -7.20 -1.36 -9.45
C LYS A 237 -8.22 -2.38 -9.91
N TYR A 238 -9.45 -2.30 -9.40
CA TYR A 238 -10.55 -2.93 -10.11
C TYR A 238 -10.78 -2.17 -11.41
N ALA A 239 -10.58 -2.85 -12.54
CA ALA A 239 -10.88 -2.33 -13.86
C ALA A 239 -12.11 -3.07 -14.40
N ALA A 240 -13.28 -2.43 -14.32
CA ALA A 240 -14.50 -2.88 -14.96
C ALA A 240 -15.23 -1.65 -15.52
N VAL A 241 -16.03 -1.83 -16.58
CA VAL A 241 -16.83 -0.74 -17.15
C VAL A 241 -17.71 -0.13 -16.06
N GLY A 242 -17.51 1.17 -15.77
CA GLY A 242 -18.25 1.89 -14.74
C GLY A 242 -17.69 1.77 -13.31
N VAL A 243 -16.57 1.08 -13.11
CA VAL A 243 -15.82 1.07 -11.84
C VAL A 243 -14.66 2.06 -11.93
N GLU A 244 -14.78 3.17 -11.22
CA GLU A 244 -13.76 4.20 -11.10
C GLU A 244 -13.30 4.33 -9.64
N ASN A 245 -12.11 4.92 -9.43
CA ASN A 245 -11.60 5.31 -8.11
C ASN A 245 -11.62 4.18 -7.07
N THR A 246 -11.24 2.97 -7.49
CA THR A 246 -11.09 1.80 -6.63
C THR A 246 -9.68 1.24 -6.80
N GLY A 247 -8.71 1.96 -6.25
CA GLY A 247 -7.29 1.59 -6.27
C GLY A 247 -6.89 0.83 -5.01
N PHE A 248 -5.87 -0.03 -5.15
CA PHE A 248 -5.29 -0.78 -4.04
C PHE A 248 -3.78 -0.57 -3.92
N SER A 249 -3.31 -0.58 -2.68
CA SER A 249 -1.91 -0.44 -2.33
C SER A 249 -1.46 -1.50 -1.34
N ILE A 250 -0.26 -2.04 -1.58
CA ILE A 250 0.43 -2.95 -0.66
C ILE A 250 0.89 -2.15 0.56
N PRO A 251 0.45 -2.49 1.79
CA PRO A 251 0.72 -1.68 2.97
C PRO A 251 2.20 -1.66 3.39
N ALA A 252 2.58 -0.64 4.15
CA ALA A 252 3.94 -0.46 4.66
C ALA A 252 4.49 -1.67 5.42
N GLU A 253 3.64 -2.39 6.15
CA GLU A 253 4.00 -3.61 6.89
C GLU A 253 4.51 -4.71 5.94
N THR A 254 3.80 -4.94 4.83
CA THR A 254 4.18 -5.93 3.82
C THR A 254 5.43 -5.47 3.06
N MET A 255 5.53 -4.17 2.76
CA MET A 255 6.74 -3.57 2.19
C MET A 255 7.97 -3.79 3.09
N HIS A 256 7.87 -3.52 4.40
CA HIS A 256 8.96 -3.76 5.35
C HIS A 256 9.32 -5.24 5.45
N TYR A 257 8.32 -6.12 5.51
CA TYR A 257 8.54 -7.58 5.53
C TYR A 257 9.40 -8.03 4.34
N VAL A 258 9.00 -7.65 3.12
CA VAL A 258 9.70 -8.03 1.88
C VAL A 258 11.09 -7.40 1.79
N ILE A 259 11.20 -6.08 2.02
CA ILE A 259 12.48 -5.35 1.96
C ILE A 259 13.49 -5.94 2.96
N ASN A 260 13.06 -6.21 4.20
CA ASN A 260 13.94 -6.75 5.24
C ASN A 260 14.39 -8.17 4.90
N HIS A 261 13.49 -9.00 4.37
CA HIS A 261 13.85 -10.35 3.96
C HIS A 261 14.87 -10.36 2.82
N TYR A 262 14.68 -9.54 1.78
CA TYR A 262 15.68 -9.44 0.71
C TYR A 262 17.04 -8.98 1.20
N PHE A 263 17.10 -7.91 2.00
CA PHE A 263 18.39 -7.42 2.50
C PHE A 263 19.09 -8.40 3.45
N LYS A 264 18.33 -9.26 4.14
CA LYS A 264 18.88 -10.20 5.12
C LYS A 264 19.19 -11.58 4.52
N TYR A 265 18.39 -12.05 3.58
CA TYR A 265 18.41 -13.43 3.09
C TYR A 265 18.59 -13.55 1.57
N GLY A 266 18.43 -12.47 0.81
CA GLY A 266 18.43 -12.49 -0.66
C GLY A 266 17.12 -12.94 -1.30
N GLU A 267 16.14 -13.39 -0.50
CA GLU A 267 14.81 -13.85 -0.92
C GLU A 267 13.77 -13.59 0.18
N VAL A 268 12.49 -13.64 -0.18
CA VAL A 268 11.40 -13.63 0.81
C VAL A 268 11.22 -15.04 1.38
N LYS A 269 11.82 -15.30 2.54
CA LYS A 269 11.61 -16.54 3.32
C LYS A 269 10.20 -16.61 3.91
N ARG A 270 9.24 -17.01 3.08
CA ARG A 270 7.82 -17.12 3.44
C ARG A 270 7.53 -18.44 4.14
N ALA A 271 6.96 -18.34 5.32
CA ALA A 271 6.55 -19.51 6.08
C ALA A 271 5.18 -20.02 5.59
N SER A 272 5.07 -21.33 5.40
CA SER A 272 3.86 -22.00 4.95
C SER A 272 3.48 -23.12 5.90
N LEU A 273 2.17 -23.40 5.98
CA LEU A 273 1.66 -24.59 6.64
C LEU A 273 1.89 -25.86 5.80
N GLY A 274 2.12 -25.71 4.49
CA GLY A 274 2.24 -26.85 3.57
C GLY A 274 0.92 -27.62 3.44
N LEU A 275 -0.19 -26.89 3.40
CA LEU A 275 -1.55 -27.37 3.25
C LEU A 275 -2.22 -26.56 2.14
N THR A 276 -3.10 -27.20 1.37
CA THR A 276 -4.12 -26.49 0.59
C THR A 276 -5.40 -26.42 1.41
N LEU A 277 -5.98 -25.23 1.47
CA LEU A 277 -7.11 -24.91 2.32
C LEU A 277 -8.30 -24.44 1.50
N GLU A 278 -9.50 -24.85 1.90
CA GLU A 278 -10.76 -24.32 1.38
C GLU A 278 -11.34 -23.33 2.41
N GLU A 279 -11.60 -22.12 1.95
CA GLU A 279 -12.28 -21.08 2.73
C GLU A 279 -13.79 -21.29 2.69
N SER A 280 -14.51 -20.84 3.73
CA SER A 280 -15.97 -20.86 3.67
C SER A 280 -16.50 -19.88 2.64
N TRP A 281 -17.66 -20.17 2.05
CA TRP A 281 -18.32 -19.24 1.12
C TRP A 281 -18.46 -17.83 1.73
N SER A 282 -18.77 -17.74 3.03
CA SER A 282 -18.89 -16.48 3.75
C SER A 282 -17.57 -15.70 3.75
N ALA A 283 -16.43 -16.38 3.95
CA ALA A 283 -15.10 -15.76 3.90
C ALA A 283 -14.78 -15.27 2.48
N ILE A 284 -15.03 -16.10 1.47
CA ILE A 284 -14.78 -15.78 0.05
C ILE A 284 -15.54 -14.52 -0.38
N VAL A 285 -16.82 -14.39 -0.02
CA VAL A 285 -17.63 -13.21 -0.37
C VAL A 285 -17.44 -12.03 0.59
N GLY A 286 -16.61 -12.17 1.63
CA GLY A 286 -16.32 -11.12 2.60
C GLY A 286 -17.41 -10.84 3.63
N LEU A 287 -18.32 -11.78 3.88
CA LEU A 287 -19.26 -11.69 5.01
C LEU A 287 -18.51 -11.88 6.34
N PRO A 288 -18.91 -11.16 7.41
CA PRO A 288 -18.39 -11.43 8.74
C PRO A 288 -18.62 -12.91 9.09
N THR A 289 -17.53 -13.64 9.33
CA THR A 289 -17.59 -15.07 9.61
C THR A 289 -16.55 -15.49 10.64
N ASP A 290 -16.89 -16.55 11.34
CA ASP A 290 -16.06 -17.32 12.25
C ASP A 290 -15.93 -18.77 11.75
N ASP A 291 -16.24 -19.01 10.48
CA ASP A 291 -16.13 -20.34 9.88
C ASP A 291 -14.64 -20.72 9.76
N PRO A 292 -14.28 -21.95 10.11
CA PRO A 292 -12.91 -22.45 9.97
C PRO A 292 -12.58 -22.81 8.50
N LEU A 293 -11.29 -23.05 8.22
CA LEU A 293 -10.83 -23.52 6.91
C LEU A 293 -10.75 -25.04 6.86
N THR A 294 -11.12 -25.65 5.74
CA THR A 294 -11.01 -27.11 5.54
C THR A 294 -9.70 -27.45 4.85
N VAL A 295 -8.99 -28.49 5.28
CA VAL A 295 -7.80 -29.01 4.60
C VAL A 295 -8.25 -29.86 3.41
N THR A 296 -7.87 -29.45 2.21
CA THR A 296 -8.19 -30.19 0.97
C THR A 296 -7.00 -31.00 0.46
N SER A 297 -5.77 -30.59 0.77
CA SER A 297 -4.57 -31.40 0.53
C SER A 297 -3.50 -31.15 1.60
N VAL A 298 -2.64 -32.14 1.77
CA VAL A 298 -1.42 -32.04 2.60
C VAL A 298 -0.22 -32.12 1.68
N ASP A 299 0.51 -31.01 1.54
CA ASP A 299 1.51 -30.84 0.49
C ASP A 299 2.95 -31.04 1.00
N THR A 300 3.13 -31.25 2.31
CA THR A 300 4.45 -31.36 2.92
C THR A 300 4.56 -32.45 3.98
N ASN A 301 5.74 -33.09 4.02
CA ASN A 301 6.08 -34.10 5.03
C ASN A 301 5.98 -33.58 6.48
N GLU A 302 6.15 -32.28 6.73
CA GLU A 302 6.02 -31.72 8.09
C GLU A 302 4.57 -31.68 8.56
N ALA A 303 3.63 -31.43 7.65
CA ALA A 303 2.20 -31.53 7.93
C ALA A 303 1.76 -32.99 8.16
N ASP A 304 2.27 -33.94 7.38
CA ASP A 304 2.05 -35.38 7.60
C ASP A 304 2.57 -35.82 8.98
N LYS A 305 3.79 -35.40 9.35
CA LYS A 305 4.38 -35.69 10.68
C LYS A 305 3.56 -35.08 11.82
N ALA A 306 2.91 -33.93 11.56
CA ALA A 306 1.99 -33.31 12.49
C ALA A 306 0.63 -34.03 12.57
N LYS A 307 0.42 -35.11 11.78
CA LYS A 307 -0.83 -35.87 11.70
C LYS A 307 -2.02 -34.99 11.33
N ILE A 308 -1.79 -34.13 10.34
CA ILE A 308 -2.83 -33.38 9.65
C ILE A 308 -3.23 -34.21 8.43
N GLN A 309 -4.51 -34.25 8.13
CA GLN A 309 -5.06 -35.05 7.02
C GLN A 309 -6.14 -34.27 6.27
N GLU A 310 -6.42 -34.69 5.04
CA GLU A 310 -7.53 -34.14 4.25
C GLU A 310 -8.86 -34.28 5.00
N GLY A 311 -9.68 -33.24 4.94
CA GLY A 311 -10.94 -33.13 5.70
C GLY A 311 -10.77 -32.62 7.13
N ASP A 312 -9.54 -32.47 7.65
CA ASP A 312 -9.32 -31.75 8.91
C ASP A 312 -9.76 -30.28 8.77
N VAL A 313 -10.18 -29.67 9.87
CA VAL A 313 -10.71 -28.31 9.88
C VAL A 313 -9.86 -27.42 10.81
N LEU A 314 -9.27 -26.35 10.27
CA LEU A 314 -8.39 -25.42 10.97
C LEU A 314 -9.15 -24.24 11.57
N TYR A 315 -9.07 -24.06 12.89
CA TYR A 315 -9.69 -22.94 13.60
C TYR A 315 -8.72 -21.81 13.94
N SER A 316 -7.52 -22.13 14.42
CA SER A 316 -6.58 -21.10 14.89
C SER A 316 -5.12 -21.55 14.82
N ILE A 317 -4.24 -20.57 14.70
CA ILE A 317 -2.79 -20.72 14.71
C ILE A 317 -2.24 -19.90 15.88
N ASP A 318 -1.53 -20.56 16.80
CA ASP A 318 -1.03 -19.98 18.05
C ASP A 318 -2.11 -19.22 18.86
N GLY A 319 -3.35 -19.71 18.79
CA GLY A 319 -4.51 -19.11 19.47
C GLY A 319 -5.09 -17.89 18.77
N VAL A 320 -4.57 -17.49 17.62
CA VAL A 320 -5.15 -16.47 16.74
C VAL A 320 -6.10 -17.15 15.77
N ARG A 321 -7.37 -16.72 15.80
CA ARG A 321 -8.39 -17.20 14.87
C ARG A 321 -8.01 -16.86 13.43
N VAL A 322 -8.17 -17.81 12.53
CA VAL A 322 -7.98 -17.63 11.08
C VAL A 322 -9.23 -18.11 10.35
N THR A 323 -9.67 -17.34 9.36
CA THR A 323 -10.86 -17.65 8.55
C THR A 323 -10.57 -17.58 7.05
N SER A 324 -9.39 -17.07 6.68
CA SER A 324 -8.91 -16.98 5.30
C SER A 324 -7.41 -17.27 5.23
N VAL A 325 -6.91 -17.63 4.04
CA VAL A 325 -5.48 -17.75 3.76
C VAL A 325 -4.79 -16.39 3.85
N VAL A 326 -5.50 -15.29 3.58
CA VAL A 326 -4.99 -13.93 3.84
C VAL A 326 -4.67 -13.75 5.32
N ASP A 327 -5.53 -14.20 6.24
CA ASP A 327 -5.26 -14.13 7.68
C ASP A 327 -4.03 -14.97 8.06
N ILE A 328 -3.89 -16.14 7.46
CA ILE A 328 -2.74 -17.03 7.67
C ILE A 328 -1.47 -16.34 7.20
N ASN A 329 -1.45 -15.80 5.98
CA ASN A 329 -0.30 -15.08 5.43
C ASN A 329 0.07 -13.86 6.28
N GLU A 330 -0.93 -13.08 6.73
CA GLU A 330 -0.73 -11.94 7.62
C GLU A 330 -0.09 -12.35 8.95
N LEU A 331 -0.61 -13.40 9.57
CA LEU A 331 -0.10 -13.94 10.82
C LEU A 331 1.30 -14.53 10.66
N LEU A 332 1.57 -15.21 9.55
CA LEU A 332 2.82 -15.92 9.32
C LEU A 332 4.00 -15.00 8.95
N LYS A 333 3.78 -13.72 8.62
CA LYS A 333 4.86 -12.73 8.37
C LYS A 333 5.87 -12.60 9.52
N LYS A 334 5.48 -12.91 10.76
CA LYS A 334 6.37 -12.86 11.93
C LYS A 334 7.20 -14.13 12.15
N TYR A 335 6.98 -15.17 11.34
CA TYR A 335 7.66 -16.45 11.43
C TYR A 335 8.65 -16.66 10.28
N LEU A 336 9.56 -17.58 10.49
CA LEU A 336 10.46 -18.10 9.46
C LEU A 336 10.22 -19.61 9.25
N PRO A 337 10.50 -20.13 8.05
CA PRO A 337 10.55 -21.57 7.82
C PRO A 337 11.43 -22.28 8.86
N GLY A 338 10.98 -23.46 9.31
CA GLY A 338 11.59 -24.27 10.36
C GLY A 338 11.13 -23.92 11.78
N GLN A 339 10.38 -22.83 11.98
CA GLN A 339 9.75 -22.55 13.27
C GLN A 339 8.49 -23.39 13.49
N ARG A 340 8.08 -23.56 14.74
CA ARG A 340 6.94 -24.39 15.12
C ARG A 340 5.76 -23.55 15.56
N VAL A 341 4.56 -23.90 15.10
CA VAL A 341 3.28 -23.28 15.49
C VAL A 341 2.33 -24.30 16.07
N LYS A 342 1.41 -23.85 16.93
CA LYS A 342 0.32 -24.64 17.48
C LYS A 342 -0.95 -24.42 16.67
N LEU A 343 -1.56 -25.49 16.18
CA LEU A 343 -2.81 -25.46 15.43
C LEU A 343 -3.94 -26.02 16.29
N LEU A 344 -5.06 -25.30 16.38
CA LEU A 344 -6.31 -25.85 16.89
C LEU A 344 -7.14 -26.32 15.69
N MET A 345 -7.45 -27.61 15.65
CA MET A 345 -8.13 -28.24 14.52
C MET A 345 -9.27 -29.16 15.00
N GLN A 346 -10.18 -29.51 14.11
CA GLN A 346 -11.03 -30.69 14.26
C GLN A 346 -10.50 -31.77 13.31
N SER A 347 -10.35 -32.99 13.81
CA SER A 347 -9.83 -34.14 13.06
C SER A 347 -10.61 -35.38 13.48
N ASP A 348 -11.20 -36.09 12.51
CA ASP A 348 -12.10 -37.24 12.76
C ASP A 348 -13.28 -36.94 13.72
N GLY A 349 -13.73 -35.67 13.74
CA GLY A 349 -14.83 -35.20 14.61
C GLY A 349 -14.40 -34.72 16.00
N ASP A 350 -13.14 -34.92 16.39
CA ASP A 350 -12.61 -34.47 17.68
C ASP A 350 -11.81 -33.17 17.54
N ILE A 351 -11.94 -32.29 18.54
CA ILE A 351 -11.07 -31.10 18.64
C ILE A 351 -9.69 -31.53 19.10
N VAL A 352 -8.68 -31.22 18.29
CA VAL A 352 -7.29 -31.60 18.51
C VAL A 352 -6.37 -30.40 18.46
N THR A 353 -5.27 -30.49 19.20
CA THR A 353 -4.13 -29.58 19.04
C THR A 353 -3.04 -30.30 18.26
N ARG A 354 -2.62 -29.72 17.13
CA ARG A 354 -1.43 -30.16 16.38
C ARG A 354 -0.31 -29.15 16.56
N TYR A 355 0.91 -29.60 16.37
CA TYR A 355 2.06 -28.71 16.34
C TYR A 355 2.83 -28.94 15.06
N LEU A 356 2.87 -27.92 14.22
CA LEU A 356 3.40 -27.99 12.87
C LEU A 356 4.74 -27.24 12.80
N VAL A 357 5.73 -27.84 12.14
CA VAL A 357 6.95 -27.12 11.74
C VAL A 357 6.67 -26.48 10.38
N LEU A 358 6.78 -25.16 10.31
CA LEU A 358 6.52 -24.38 9.11
C LEU A 358 7.56 -24.71 8.03
N THR A 359 7.12 -24.83 6.79
CA THR A 359 7.99 -25.00 5.62
C THR A 359 8.20 -23.67 4.91
N GLN A 360 9.08 -23.63 3.90
CA GLN A 360 9.19 -22.48 3.01
C GLN A 360 8.27 -22.70 1.81
N GLY A 361 7.37 -21.75 1.56
CA GLY A 361 6.43 -21.85 0.45
C GLY A 361 5.31 -20.80 0.54
N GLU A 362 4.39 -20.85 -0.40
CA GLU A 362 3.14 -20.09 -0.35
C GLU A 362 2.06 -20.92 0.38
N ASN A 363 1.07 -20.24 0.96
CA ASN A 363 -0.12 -20.93 1.47
C ASN A 363 -1.18 -20.88 0.38
N THR A 364 -1.74 -22.03 0.05
CA THR A 364 -2.61 -22.22 -1.11
C THR A 364 -4.07 -22.28 -0.68
N VAL A 365 -4.93 -21.63 -1.46
CA VAL A 365 -6.38 -21.79 -1.39
C VAL A 365 -6.79 -22.74 -2.51
N PHE A 366 -7.72 -23.65 -2.24
CA PHE A 366 -8.41 -24.39 -3.28
C PHE A 366 -9.40 -23.45 -4.00
N SER A 367 -9.13 -23.11 -5.26
CA SER A 367 -10.04 -22.36 -6.14
C SER A 367 -10.69 -23.28 -7.17
N VAL A 368 -11.99 -23.09 -7.42
CA VAL A 368 -12.73 -23.78 -8.50
C VAL A 368 -12.78 -22.93 -9.79
N GLU A 369 -12.20 -21.71 -9.77
CA GLU A 369 -12.43 -20.66 -10.78
C GLU A 369 -11.15 -20.12 -11.45
N ASP A 370 -10.12 -20.95 -11.66
CA ASP A 370 -8.88 -20.52 -12.34
C ASP A 370 -9.05 -20.15 -13.84
N GLU A 371 -10.27 -20.12 -14.39
CA GLU A 371 -10.54 -19.81 -15.81
C GLU A 371 -11.20 -18.42 -16.06
N ALA A 372 -11.48 -17.60 -15.04
CA ALA A 372 -12.38 -16.44 -15.23
C ALA A 372 -11.73 -15.04 -15.29
N TRP A 373 -10.43 -14.87 -15.02
CA TRP A 373 -9.87 -13.53 -14.72
C TRP A 373 -8.67 -13.07 -15.55
N ASP A 374 -8.25 -13.81 -16.59
CA ASP A 374 -7.22 -13.37 -17.54
C ASP A 374 -7.64 -12.16 -18.42
N GLU A 375 -8.84 -11.59 -18.24
CA GLU A 375 -9.35 -10.44 -19.01
C GLU A 375 -9.30 -9.07 -18.29
N VAL A 376 -8.56 -8.91 -17.18
CA VAL A 376 -8.51 -7.60 -16.46
C VAL A 376 -7.36 -6.68 -16.91
N GLU A 377 -6.56 -7.08 -17.91
CA GLU A 377 -5.46 -6.26 -18.47
C GLU A 377 -5.56 -5.94 -19.98
N GLN A 378 -6.76 -5.76 -20.55
CA GLN A 378 -6.90 -5.18 -21.90
C GLN A 378 -7.34 -3.72 -21.93
#